data_AF-A0A7W1HTV1-F1
#
_entry.id   AF-A0A7W1HTV1-F1
#
_cell.length_a   1.000
_cell.length_b   1.000
_cell.length_c   1.000
_cell.angle_alpha   90.00
_cell.angle_beta   90.00
_cell.angle_gamma   90.00
#
_symmetry.space_group_name_H-M   'P 1'
#
loop_
_entity.id
_entity.type
_entity.pdbx_description
1 polymer ?
#
loop_
_entity_poly.entity_id
_entity_poly.type
_entity_poly.pdbx_seq_one_letter_code
_entity_poly.pdbx_strand_id
1 'polypeptide(L)'
;MAALAYLLLPISGGIAYFAADSPRVRLHGLQAALLGALWPAALYAGTRVSPGVTQAVFVVMGVIWIVVMASAAVGKDLWLPGLGRLLDRVGDPPGR
;
A
#
# COMPACT_ATOMS: atom_id res chain seq x y z
N MET A 1 -11.09 -6.93 18.16
CA MET A 1 -10.45 -7.90 17.25
C MET A 1 -10.33 -7.38 15.82
N ALA A 2 -11.43 -7.07 15.12
CA ALA A 2 -11.39 -6.62 13.71
C ALA A 2 -10.55 -5.35 13.45
N ALA A 3 -10.60 -4.36 14.35
CA ALA A 3 -9.84 -3.11 14.23
C ALA A 3 -8.31 -3.32 14.15
N LEU A 4 -7.78 -4.37 14.79
CA LEU A 4 -6.35 -4.65 14.78
C LEU A 4 -5.88 -5.08 13.39
N ALA A 5 -6.67 -5.89 12.68
CA ALA A 5 -6.34 -6.34 11.32
C ALA A 5 -6.23 -5.17 10.34
N TYR A 6 -7.06 -4.13 10.49
CA TYR A 6 -7.01 -2.92 9.68
C TYR A 6 -5.79 -2.03 10.00
N LEU A 7 -5.24 -2.13 11.21
CA LEU A 7 -4.07 -1.34 11.63
C LEU A 7 -2.74 -2.01 11.30
N LEU A 8 -2.70 -3.35 11.24
CA LEU A 8 -1.46 -4.10 11.00
C LEU A 8 -0.84 -3.78 9.63
N LEU A 9 -1.64 -3.78 8.57
CA LEU A 9 -1.12 -3.52 7.22
C LEU A 9 -0.53 -2.12 7.05
N PRO A 10 -1.21 -1.02 7.45
CA PRO A 10 -0.65 0.31 7.30
C PRO A 10 0.56 0.57 8.21
N ILE A 11 0.53 0.06 9.45
CA ILE A 11 1.64 0.24 10.41
C ILE A 11 2.87 -0.55 9.99
N SER A 12 2.72 -1.82 9.62
CA SER A 12 3.85 -2.65 9.16
C SER A 12 4.47 -2.09 7.88
N GLY A 13 3.65 -1.59 6.95
CA GLY A 13 4.13 -0.88 5.77
C GLY A 13 4.91 0.40 6.11
N GLY A 14 4.38 1.21 7.03
CA GLY A 14 5.08 2.41 7.51
C GLY A 14 6.43 2.09 8.17
N ILE A 15 6.49 1.07 9.01
CA ILE A 15 7.74 0.59 9.61
C ILE A 15 8.73 0.17 8.52
N ALA A 16 8.31 -0.63 7.54
CA ALA A 16 9.16 -1.04 6.43
C ALA A 16 9.64 0.14 5.57
N TYR A 17 8.85 1.21 5.44
CA TYR A 17 9.25 2.42 4.71
C TYR A 17 10.33 3.25 5.42
N PHE A 18 10.24 3.38 6.74
CA PHE A 18 11.15 4.22 7.52
C PHE A 18 12.39 3.48 8.04
N ALA A 19 12.29 2.17 8.28
CA ALA A 19 13.37 1.40 8.90
C ALA A 19 14.24 0.62 7.90
N ALA A 20 13.88 0.56 6.61
CA ALA A 20 14.61 -0.25 5.64
C ALA A 20 15.72 0.54 4.93
N ASP A 21 16.89 -0.10 4.81
CA ASP A 21 18.06 0.47 4.10
C ASP A 21 17.97 0.31 2.57
N SER A 22 17.07 -0.55 2.09
CA SER A 22 16.89 -0.80 0.65
C SER A 22 15.74 0.05 0.09
N PRO A 23 15.96 0.84 -0.98
CA PRO A 23 14.90 1.59 -1.67
C PRO A 23 13.73 0.69 -2.11
N ARG A 24 14.04 -0.57 -2.45
CA ARG A 24 13.05 -1.58 -2.83
C ARG A 24 12.12 -1.94 -1.67
N VAL A 25 12.67 -2.21 -0.50
CA VAL A 25 11.89 -2.55 0.69
C VAL A 25 11.06 -1.34 1.13
N ARG A 26 11.61 -0.13 1.00
CA ARG A 26 10.86 1.11 1.24
C ARG A 26 9.67 1.23 0.30
N LEU A 27 9.85 0.98 -1.00
CA LEU A 27 8.76 0.99 -1.98
C LEU A 27 7.63 0.02 -1.60
N HIS A 28 7.96 -1.22 -1.23
CA HIS A 28 6.97 -2.19 -0.77
C HIS A 28 6.30 -1.79 0.54
N GLY A 29 7.06 -1.20 1.46
CA GLY A 29 6.53 -0.61 2.70
C GLY A 29 5.50 0.48 2.42
N LEU A 30 5.80 1.40 1.51
CA LEU A 30 4.86 2.45 1.09
C LEU A 30 3.60 1.88 0.44
N GLN A 31 3.73 0.86 -0.41
CA GLN A 31 2.59 0.17 -1.02
C GLN A 31 1.68 -0.47 0.04
N ALA A 32 2.27 -1.17 1.01
CA ALA A 32 1.54 -1.78 2.12
C ALA A 32 0.88 -0.71 3.01
N ALA A 33 1.58 0.41 3.26
CA ALA A 33 1.06 1.54 4.03
C ALA A 33 -0.19 2.15 3.37
N LEU A 34 -0.08 2.49 2.09
CA LEU A 34 -1.16 3.08 1.30
C LEU A 34 -2.33 2.13 1.14
N LEU A 35 -2.07 0.86 0.79
CA LEU A 35 -3.12 -0.14 0.63
C LEU A 35 -3.86 -0.37 1.96
N GLY A 36 -3.12 -0.46 3.06
CA GLY A 36 -3.66 -0.62 4.41
C GLY A 36 -4.51 0.54 4.88
N ALA A 37 -4.23 1.77 4.45
CA ALA A 37 -5.04 2.94 4.75
C ALA A 37 -6.24 3.10 3.79
N LEU A 38 -6.03 2.88 2.50
CA LEU A 38 -7.05 3.07 1.46
C LEU A 38 -8.15 2.03 1.52
N TRP A 39 -7.83 0.78 1.83
CA TRP A 39 -8.82 -0.30 1.86
C TRP A 39 -9.93 -0.08 2.90
N PRO A 40 -9.67 0.14 4.20
CA PRO A 40 -10.73 0.43 5.17
C PRO A 40 -11.49 1.71 4.83
N ALA A 41 -10.82 2.74 4.30
CA ALA A 41 -11.47 3.98 3.88
C ALA A 41 -12.46 3.74 2.71
N ALA A 42 -12.04 2.97 1.71
CA ALA A 42 -12.87 2.61 0.56
C ALA A 42 -14.05 1.71 0.96
N LEU A 43 -13.84 0.76 1.89
CA LEU A 43 -14.93 -0.05 2.44
C LEU A 43 -15.94 0.83 3.17
N TYR A 44 -15.48 1.73 4.03
CA TYR A 44 -16.33 2.67 4.75
C TYR A 44 -17.15 3.54 3.78
N ALA A 45 -16.50 4.11 2.75
CA ALA A 45 -17.19 4.87 1.71
C ALA A 45 -18.22 4.02 0.95
N GLY A 46 -17.86 2.78 0.61
CA GLY A 46 -18.74 1.82 -0.08
C GLY A 46 -20.02 1.52 0.71
N THR A 47 -19.95 1.45 2.04
CA THR A 47 -21.15 1.24 2.89
C THR A 47 -22.17 2.36 2.78
N ARG A 48 -21.73 3.58 2.40
CA ARG A 48 -22.62 4.74 2.18
C ARG A 48 -23.30 4.71 0.82
N VAL A 49 -22.81 3.90 -0.12
CA VAL A 49 -23.35 3.79 -1.48
C VAL A 49 -24.29 2.61 -1.59
N SER A 50 -23.78 1.38 -1.39
CA SER A 50 -24.58 0.16 -1.39
C SER A 50 -23.81 -1.05 -0.87
N PRO A 51 -24.51 -2.12 -0.46
CA PRO A 51 -23.86 -3.39 -0.12
C PRO A 51 -23.03 -3.97 -1.27
N GLY A 52 -23.53 -3.86 -2.52
CA GLY A 52 -22.84 -4.36 -3.71
C GLY A 52 -21.53 -3.62 -3.98
N VAL A 53 -21.48 -2.30 -3.77
CA VAL A 53 -20.23 -1.52 -3.88
C VAL A 53 -19.23 -1.94 -2.80
N THR A 54 -19.70 -2.17 -1.57
CA THR A 54 -18.82 -2.65 -0.48
C THR A 54 -18.19 -4.00 -0.82
N GLN A 55 -18.97 -4.93 -1.36
CA GLN A 55 -18.47 -6.23 -1.83
C GLN A 55 -17.48 -6.09 -2.99
N ALA A 56 -17.78 -5.23 -3.97
CA ALA A 56 -16.89 -4.97 -5.09
C ALA A 56 -15.55 -4.39 -4.61
N VAL A 57 -15.56 -3.42 -3.69
CA VAL A 57 -14.34 -2.86 -3.08
C VAL A 57 -13.54 -3.95 -2.38
N PHE A 58 -14.19 -4.82 -1.61
CA PHE A 58 -13.51 -5.92 -0.92
C PHE A 58 -12.78 -6.84 -1.91
N VAL A 59 -13.45 -7.25 -2.99
CA VAL A 59 -12.88 -8.15 -4.01
C VAL A 59 -11.73 -7.47 -4.75
N VAL A 60 -11.93 -6.24 -5.24
CA VAL A 60 -10.92 -5.50 -6.02
C VAL A 60 -9.66 -5.27 -5.20
N MET A 61 -9.80 -4.78 -3.97
CA MET A 61 -8.66 -4.50 -3.10
C MET A 61 -7.95 -5.79 -2.66
N GLY A 62 -8.70 -6.88 -2.48
CA GLY A 62 -8.13 -8.21 -2.24
C GLY A 62 -7.30 -8.72 -3.41
N VAL A 63 -7.78 -8.57 -4.64
CA VAL A 63 -7.01 -8.91 -5.85
C VAL A 63 -5.75 -8.08 -5.95
N ILE A 64 -5.83 -6.76 -5.73
CA ILE A 64 -4.67 -5.86 -5.73
C ILE A 64 -3.63 -6.34 -4.71
N TRP A 65 -4.05 -6.66 -3.48
CA TRP A 65 -3.16 -7.15 -2.44
C TRP A 65 -2.43 -8.45 -2.83
N ILE A 66 -3.16 -9.41 -3.38
CA ILE A 66 -2.60 -10.69 -3.86
C ILE A 66 -1.58 -10.44 -4.98
N VAL A 67 -1.89 -9.56 -5.94
CA VAL A 67 -1.00 -9.24 -7.06
C VAL A 67 0.29 -8.57 -6.57
N VAL A 68 0.20 -7.65 -5.60
CA VAL A 68 1.37 -7.03 -4.97
C VAL A 68 2.21 -8.09 -4.25
N MET A 69 1.58 -8.99 -3.50
CA MET A 69 2.29 -10.03 -2.77
C MET A 69 2.97 -11.04 -3.69
N ALA A 70 2.27 -11.49 -4.73
CA ALA A 70 2.82 -12.40 -5.72
C ALA A 70 4.01 -11.76 -6.45
N SER A 71 3.91 -10.48 -6.80
CA SER A 71 4.99 -9.75 -7.47
C SER A 71 6.23 -9.63 -6.58
N ALA A 72 6.05 -9.26 -5.31
CA ALA A 72 7.13 -9.23 -4.34
C ALA A 72 7.79 -10.61 -4.16
N ALA A 73 6.99 -11.68 -4.09
CA ALA A 73 7.48 -13.05 -3.93
C ALA A 73 8.32 -13.54 -5.12
N VAL A 74 7.99 -13.13 -6.35
CA VAL A 74 8.77 -13.46 -7.55
C VAL A 74 9.88 -12.45 -7.84
N GLY A 75 10.13 -11.51 -6.92
CA GLY A 75 11.16 -10.49 -7.07
C GLY A 75 10.88 -9.50 -8.21
N LYS A 76 9.62 -9.25 -8.55
CA LYS A 76 9.19 -8.20 -9.49
C LYS A 76 8.67 -6.98 -8.73
N ASP A 77 9.14 -5.81 -9.11
CA ASP A 77 8.69 -4.56 -8.53
C ASP A 77 7.53 -4.00 -9.35
N LEU A 78 6.32 -3.97 -8.77
CA LEU A 78 5.19 -3.27 -9.35
C LEU A 78 5.38 -1.77 -9.13
N TRP A 79 6.02 -1.11 -10.09
CA TRP A 79 6.16 0.34 -10.07
C TRP A 79 4.80 0.98 -10.38
N LEU A 80 4.30 1.79 -9.45
CA LEU A 80 3.20 2.70 -9.75
C LEU A 80 3.74 3.82 -10.67
N PRO A 81 3.05 4.14 -11.79
CA PRO A 81 3.44 5.26 -12.63
C PRO A 81 3.55 6.55 -11.82
N GLY A 82 4.74 7.14 -11.77
CA GLY A 82 5.01 8.41 -11.06
C GLY A 82 5.63 8.29 -9.67
N LEU A 83 5.67 7.11 -9.05
CA LEU A 83 6.27 6.94 -7.71
C LEU A 83 7.80 7.05 -7.72
N GLY A 84 8.46 6.63 -8.80
CA GLY A 84 9.92 6.77 -8.95
C GLY A 84 10.39 8.22 -8.88
N ARG A 85 9.69 9.13 -9.59
CA ARG A 85 10.02 10.56 -9.56
C ARG A 85 9.82 11.20 -8.18
N LEU A 86 8.89 10.68 -7.37
CA LEU A 86 8.66 11.17 -6.02
C LEU A 86 9.75 10.68 -5.06
N LEU A 87 10.18 9.42 -5.20
CA LEU A 87 11.27 8.86 -4.41
C LEU A 87 12.62 9.49 -4.77
N ASP A 88 12.87 9.76 -6.05
CA ASP A 88 14.08 10.47 -6.50
C ASP A 88 14.15 11.90 -5.90
N ARG A 89 13.01 12.61 -5.87
CA ARG A 89 12.92 13.95 -5.25
C ARG A 89 13.07 13.96 -3.74
N VAL A 90 12.74 12.86 -3.06
CA VAL A 90 12.92 12.72 -1.60
C VAL A 90 14.33 12.19 -1.28
N GLY A 91 14.98 11.52 -2.23
CA GLY A 91 16.36 11.06 -2.15
C GLY A 91 17.40 12.13 -2.42
N ASP A 92 17.05 13.21 -3.13
CA ASP A 92 17.93 14.37 -3.32
C ASP A 92 17.95 15.25 -2.05
N PRO A 93 19.09 15.38 -1.37
CA PRO A 93 19.24 16.41 -0.34
C PRO A 93 19.14 17.79 -1.01
N PRO A 94 18.53 18.79 -0.35
CA PRO A 94 18.52 20.14 -0.89
C PRO A 94 19.95 20.69 -0.90
N GLY A 95 20.53 20.82 -2.09
CA GLY A 95 21.76 21.57 -2.34
C GLY A 95 23.04 20.74 -2.36
N ARG A 96 23.44 20.33 -3.57
CA ARG A 96 24.82 20.46 -4.04
C ARG A 96 24.80 21.00 -5.46
#